data_AF-A0A508TED7-F1
#
_entry.id   AF-A0A508TED7-F1
#
_cell.length_a   1.000
_cell.length_b   1.000
_cell.length_c   1.000
_cell.angle_alpha   90.00
_cell.angle_beta   90.00
_cell.angle_gamma   90.00
#
_symmetry.space_group_name_H-M   'P 1'
#
loop_
_entity.id
_entity.type
_entity.pdbx_description
1 polymer ?
#
loop_
_entity_poly.entity_id
_entity_poly.type
_entity_poly.pdbx_seq_one_letter_code
_entity_poly.pdbx_strand_id
1 'polypeptide(L)'
;MQDMTEDSSAPGPGNQSTTRKRIVVRRNGPYEPDPGIPIVDHLGVPVTAEAPVRLCRCGQSQSKPFCDDSHITRGFVDAKDPRRVPDKLDVYAGQQAFVFDNRGTCAHSAFCTDRLNAVFHLGEEPFIAPSGARLDDLVNAVRRCPSGALGIGIGPVRDTNLSDINRPPQIEISRDGPYRVTGHVELVDEDGVPIAQNAGASREHVSLCRCGASLNKPFCSGMHWSVAFRDPLPDPLREPTLFEWAGGYPALLDMTRIFYSRYVPEDPLLGPLFAEMSPDHPERVAAWLSEVFGGPRFYTERYGGYRRMVSQHIGKEIRPEQRALWATYMVQSADDAGLPSDPEFRAAFVAYIEWGSRIAVENSGPSATPPPNMPVPRWWWVCNATPGARPSAVADDTQMTSDAGPALPGPGEAVAFEQHICSGRWTATRCCSPSTSGRKTTSSGTIAGSWPASRPAPCLATAHGRPSAWRCSRGGRRR
;
A
#
# COMPACT_ATOMS: atom_id res chain seq x y z
N MET A 1 -41.19 -37.10 54.66
CA MET A 1 -41.97 -36.28 53.71
C MET A 1 -41.02 -35.93 52.59
N GLN A 2 -41.32 -36.41 51.36
CA GLN A 2 -41.05 -35.81 50.04
C GLN A 2 -39.62 -35.30 49.75
N ASP A 3 -38.98 -35.51 48.60
CA ASP A 3 -39.33 -36.13 47.33
C ASP A 3 -38.08 -36.00 46.42
N MET A 4 -38.09 -36.74 45.31
CA MET A 4 -37.43 -36.46 44.03
C MET A 4 -35.91 -36.61 43.83
N THR A 5 -35.64 -37.54 42.92
CA THR A 5 -34.51 -37.71 41.99
C THR A 5 -34.04 -36.42 41.31
N GLU A 6 -32.72 -36.22 41.22
CA GLU A 6 -32.09 -35.34 40.22
C GLU A 6 -30.98 -36.08 39.45
N ASP A 7 -31.33 -36.41 38.21
CA ASP A 7 -30.43 -36.65 37.08
C ASP A 7 -29.89 -35.28 36.63
N SER A 8 -28.57 -35.07 36.72
CA SER A 8 -27.93 -33.89 36.11
C SER A 8 -26.63 -34.27 35.41
N SER A 9 -26.78 -35.03 34.33
CA SER A 9 -25.77 -35.14 33.28
C SER A 9 -25.76 -33.85 32.46
N ALA A 10 -24.98 -32.84 32.88
CA ALA A 10 -24.81 -31.62 32.11
C ALA A 10 -24.09 -31.91 30.76
N PRO A 11 -24.63 -31.47 29.60
CA PRO A 11 -23.95 -31.66 28.33
C PRO A 11 -22.75 -30.70 28.24
N GLY A 12 -21.57 -31.25 27.95
CA GLY A 12 -20.35 -30.48 27.71
C GLY A 12 -20.51 -29.51 26.52
N PRO A 13 -19.66 -28.48 26.42
CA PRO A 13 -19.75 -27.48 25.35
C PRO A 13 -19.59 -28.18 24.00
N GLY A 14 -20.68 -28.21 23.24
CA GLY A 14 -20.72 -28.77 21.91
C GLY A 14 -19.62 -28.14 21.04
N ASN A 15 -18.79 -29.00 20.48
CA ASN A 15 -17.83 -28.70 19.44
C ASN A 15 -18.59 -28.10 18.25
N GLN A 16 -18.73 -26.77 18.21
CA GLN A 16 -19.19 -26.07 17.02
C GLN A 16 -18.12 -26.25 15.96
N SER A 17 -18.26 -27.32 15.18
CA SER A 17 -17.57 -27.48 13.91
C SER A 17 -17.96 -26.30 13.04
N THR A 18 -17.17 -25.23 13.07
CA THR A 18 -17.31 -24.11 12.15
C THR A 18 -17.05 -24.67 10.75
N THR A 19 -18.12 -24.90 10.00
CA THR A 19 -18.02 -25.33 8.60
C THR A 19 -17.11 -24.35 7.88
N ARG A 20 -16.00 -24.83 7.32
CA ARG A 20 -15.07 -23.99 6.58
C ARG A 20 -15.79 -23.34 5.41
N LYS A 21 -15.43 -22.08 5.15
CA LYS A 21 -15.92 -21.34 3.99
C LYS A 21 -15.44 -22.01 2.71
N ARG A 22 -16.25 -21.97 1.66
CA ARG A 22 -15.96 -22.60 0.38
C ARG A 22 -15.98 -21.61 -0.77
N ILE A 23 -15.30 -21.97 -1.85
CA ILE A 23 -15.46 -21.38 -3.17
C ILE A 23 -15.84 -22.52 -4.11
N VAL A 24 -17.02 -22.40 -4.71
CA VAL A 24 -17.46 -23.30 -5.77
C VAL A 24 -16.80 -22.88 -7.08
N VAL A 25 -16.10 -23.81 -7.72
CA VAL A 25 -15.44 -23.63 -9.01
C VAL A 25 -16.37 -24.17 -10.10
N ARG A 26 -17.16 -23.28 -10.72
CA ARG A 26 -18.11 -23.69 -11.77
C ARG A 26 -17.40 -24.23 -13.00
N ARG A 27 -17.92 -25.30 -13.59
CA ARG A 27 -17.37 -25.90 -14.81
C ARG A 27 -17.48 -24.90 -15.97
N ASN A 28 -16.36 -24.59 -16.61
CA ASN A 28 -16.27 -23.54 -17.64
C ASN A 28 -16.85 -22.17 -17.21
N GLY A 29 -17.02 -21.94 -15.91
CA GLY A 29 -17.75 -20.80 -15.36
C GLY A 29 -16.94 -19.96 -14.37
N PRO A 30 -17.62 -19.09 -13.61
CA PRO A 30 -17.03 -18.24 -12.58
C PRO A 30 -16.64 -19.00 -11.31
N TYR A 31 -16.02 -18.28 -10.37
CA TYR A 31 -15.94 -18.72 -8.98
C TYR A 31 -17.12 -18.17 -8.20
N GLU A 32 -17.70 -18.99 -7.33
CA GLU A 32 -18.82 -18.63 -6.45
C GLU A 32 -18.37 -18.81 -4.99
N PRO A 33 -17.82 -17.74 -4.36
CA PRO A 33 -17.48 -17.77 -2.94
C PRO A 33 -18.74 -17.83 -2.05
N ASP A 34 -18.64 -18.55 -0.95
CA ASP A 34 -19.67 -18.54 0.11
C ASP A 34 -19.91 -17.10 0.62
N PRO A 35 -21.15 -16.75 1.01
CA PRO A 35 -21.44 -15.45 1.60
C PRO A 35 -20.58 -15.15 2.83
N GLY A 36 -20.15 -13.89 2.94
CA GLY A 36 -19.40 -13.38 4.08
C GLY A 36 -17.87 -13.58 4.01
N ILE A 37 -17.33 -14.08 2.90
CA ILE A 37 -15.88 -13.98 2.63
C ILE A 37 -15.59 -12.54 2.16
N PRO A 38 -14.81 -11.73 2.91
CA PRO A 38 -14.45 -10.38 2.49
C PRO A 38 -13.66 -10.39 1.17
N ILE A 39 -13.98 -9.45 0.29
CA ILE A 39 -13.26 -9.23 -0.97
C ILE A 39 -12.60 -7.86 -0.89
N VAL A 40 -11.30 -7.80 -1.20
CA VAL A 40 -10.52 -6.57 -1.22
C VAL A 40 -9.78 -6.43 -2.54
N ASP A 41 -9.53 -5.21 -2.98
CA ASP A 41 -8.63 -4.95 -4.10
C ASP A 41 -7.15 -5.07 -3.69
N HIS A 42 -6.24 -4.84 -4.65
CA HIS A 42 -4.79 -4.90 -4.41
C HIS A 42 -4.27 -3.80 -3.47
N LEU A 43 -5.08 -2.80 -3.15
CA LEU A 43 -4.76 -1.73 -2.20
C LEU A 43 -5.33 -2.02 -0.80
N GLY A 44 -6.01 -3.15 -0.61
CA GLY A 44 -6.69 -3.52 0.62
C GLY A 44 -8.02 -2.79 0.83
N VAL A 45 -8.57 -2.17 -0.21
CA VAL A 45 -9.88 -1.50 -0.17
C VAL A 45 -10.98 -2.55 -0.32
N PRO A 46 -11.98 -2.59 0.59
CA PRO A 46 -13.12 -3.50 0.44
C PRO A 46 -13.86 -3.27 -0.88
N VAL A 47 -14.15 -4.35 -1.59
CA VAL A 47 -14.97 -4.34 -2.80
C VAL A 47 -16.39 -4.73 -2.43
N THR A 48 -17.33 -3.82 -2.62
CA THR A 48 -18.76 -4.09 -2.42
C THR A 48 -19.23 -5.14 -3.42
N ALA A 49 -19.77 -6.25 -2.91
CA ALA A 49 -20.29 -7.34 -3.71
C ALA A 49 -21.67 -7.76 -3.19
N GLU A 50 -22.68 -7.72 -4.05
CA GLU A 50 -24.02 -8.21 -3.73
C GLU A 50 -24.06 -9.73 -3.89
N ALA A 51 -24.72 -10.42 -2.95
CA ALA A 51 -24.90 -11.86 -3.03
C ALA A 51 -26.04 -12.22 -4.02
N PRO A 52 -25.89 -13.28 -4.85
CA PRO A 52 -24.75 -14.20 -4.91
C PRO A 52 -23.55 -13.60 -5.66
N VAL A 53 -22.35 -13.74 -5.07
CA VAL A 53 -21.12 -13.24 -5.68
C VAL A 53 -20.63 -14.23 -6.73
N ARG A 54 -20.34 -13.73 -7.95
CA ARG A 54 -19.73 -14.50 -9.04
C ARG A 54 -18.48 -13.78 -9.53
N LEU A 55 -17.31 -14.37 -9.36
CA LEU A 55 -16.03 -13.80 -9.76
C LEU A 55 -15.58 -14.31 -11.13
N CYS A 56 -15.14 -13.39 -11.99
CA CYS A 56 -14.69 -13.71 -13.33
C CYS A 56 -13.43 -14.58 -13.29
N ARG A 57 -13.50 -15.75 -13.93
CA ARG A 57 -12.35 -16.66 -14.12
C ARG A 57 -11.75 -16.59 -15.53
N CYS A 58 -12.55 -16.19 -16.51
CA CYS A 58 -12.19 -16.22 -17.94
C CYS A 58 -11.35 -15.03 -18.40
N GLY A 59 -11.23 -13.97 -17.59
CA GLY A 59 -10.50 -12.75 -17.94
C GLY A 59 -11.18 -11.84 -18.97
N GLN A 60 -12.38 -12.18 -19.43
CA GLN A 60 -13.07 -11.46 -20.52
C GLN A 60 -14.31 -10.67 -20.07
N SER A 61 -14.66 -10.69 -18.78
CA SER A 61 -15.81 -9.94 -18.29
C SER A 61 -15.63 -8.43 -18.45
N GLN A 62 -16.70 -7.68 -18.68
CA GLN A 62 -16.70 -6.22 -18.73
C GLN A 62 -16.94 -5.60 -17.35
N SER A 63 -17.47 -6.37 -16.39
CA SER A 63 -17.73 -5.96 -15.00
C SER A 63 -16.72 -6.55 -14.01
N LYS A 64 -15.48 -6.81 -14.46
CA LYS A 64 -14.42 -7.35 -13.61
C LYS A 64 -14.30 -6.51 -12.32
N PRO A 65 -14.07 -7.16 -11.16
CA PRO A 65 -13.73 -8.58 -10.97
C PRO A 65 -14.93 -9.55 -11.09
N PHE A 66 -16.15 -9.06 -11.25
CA PHE A 66 -17.35 -9.88 -11.31
C PHE A 66 -17.55 -10.54 -12.67
N CYS A 67 -18.40 -11.57 -12.70
CA CYS A 67 -18.77 -12.28 -13.90
C CYS A 67 -20.07 -11.71 -14.50
N ASP A 68 -20.04 -11.38 -15.79
CA ASP A 68 -21.16 -10.94 -16.63
C ASP A 68 -21.54 -11.98 -17.70
N ASP A 69 -21.20 -13.24 -17.46
CA ASP A 69 -21.43 -14.37 -18.39
C ASP A 69 -20.69 -14.29 -19.73
N SER A 70 -19.74 -13.37 -19.90
CA SER A 70 -18.84 -13.32 -21.07
C SER A 70 -18.09 -14.62 -21.34
N HIS A 71 -17.93 -15.49 -20.33
CA HIS A 71 -17.29 -16.80 -20.49
C HIS A 71 -18.05 -17.74 -21.45
N ILE A 72 -19.37 -17.60 -21.56
CA ILE A 72 -20.23 -18.41 -22.43
C ILE A 72 -19.94 -18.09 -23.89
N THR A 73 -20.06 -16.81 -24.26
CA THR A 73 -19.88 -16.33 -25.63
C THR A 73 -18.43 -16.43 -26.11
N ARG A 74 -17.47 -16.36 -25.17
CA ARG A 74 -16.04 -16.52 -25.45
C ARG A 74 -15.56 -17.98 -25.43
N GLY A 75 -16.45 -18.93 -25.15
CA GLY A 75 -16.12 -20.36 -25.15
C GLY A 75 -15.00 -20.71 -24.16
N PHE A 76 -15.05 -20.14 -22.96
CA PHE A 76 -14.02 -20.39 -21.95
C PHE A 76 -14.00 -21.88 -21.54
N VAL A 77 -12.80 -22.47 -21.50
CA VAL A 77 -12.59 -23.85 -21.09
C VAL A 77 -11.65 -23.91 -19.90
N ASP A 78 -12.00 -24.70 -18.90
CA ASP A 78 -11.29 -24.78 -17.63
C ASP A 78 -10.37 -25.99 -17.45
N ALA A 79 -10.27 -26.83 -18.48
CA ALA A 79 -9.34 -27.94 -18.50
C ALA A 79 -7.89 -27.48 -18.22
N LYS A 80 -7.18 -28.28 -17.43
CA LYS A 80 -5.73 -28.14 -17.24
C LYS A 80 -5.00 -28.41 -18.56
N ASP A 81 -4.04 -27.56 -18.91
CA ASP A 81 -3.24 -27.74 -20.12
C ASP A 81 -2.24 -28.91 -19.89
N PRO A 82 -2.06 -29.81 -20.86
CA PRO A 82 -1.03 -30.86 -20.78
C PRO A 82 0.40 -30.31 -20.65
N ARG A 83 0.65 -29.08 -21.10
CA ARG A 83 1.96 -28.40 -21.03
C ARG A 83 2.22 -27.71 -19.69
N ARG A 84 1.31 -27.82 -18.73
CA ARG A 84 1.54 -27.25 -17.38
C ARG A 84 2.79 -27.85 -16.75
N VAL A 85 3.39 -27.10 -15.83
CA VAL A 85 4.45 -27.64 -14.98
C VAL A 85 3.87 -28.81 -14.17
N PRO A 86 4.47 -30.02 -14.26
CA PRO A 86 3.96 -31.20 -13.56
C PRO A 86 3.92 -31.01 -12.04
N ASP A 87 3.04 -31.76 -11.39
CA ASP A 87 3.05 -31.88 -9.93
C ASP A 87 4.31 -32.63 -9.49
N LYS A 88 5.23 -31.93 -8.84
CA LYS A 88 6.48 -32.48 -8.33
C LYS A 88 6.92 -31.68 -7.11
N LEU A 89 6.99 -32.35 -5.96
CA LEU A 89 7.49 -31.76 -4.72
C LEU A 89 8.99 -32.00 -4.61
N ASP A 90 9.78 -30.95 -4.83
CA ASP A 90 11.22 -30.95 -4.62
C ASP A 90 11.54 -30.57 -3.17
N VAL A 91 12.57 -31.20 -2.59
CA VAL A 91 12.99 -31.00 -1.21
C VAL A 91 14.46 -30.61 -1.18
N TYR A 92 14.75 -29.45 -0.58
CA TYR A 92 16.08 -28.86 -0.50
C TYR A 92 16.53 -28.88 0.95
N ALA A 93 17.64 -29.58 1.23
CA ALA A 93 18.21 -29.66 2.57
C ALA A 93 19.09 -28.45 2.87
N GLY A 94 18.88 -27.84 4.04
CA GLY A 94 19.75 -26.81 4.61
C GLY A 94 20.36 -27.24 5.93
N GLN A 95 21.24 -26.39 6.48
CA GLN A 95 21.83 -26.63 7.80
C GLN A 95 20.81 -26.52 8.95
N GLN A 96 19.83 -25.62 8.82
CA GLN A 96 18.84 -25.32 9.87
C GLN A 96 17.44 -25.84 9.56
N ALA A 97 17.09 -26.01 8.28
CA ALA A 97 15.77 -26.42 7.83
C ALA A 97 15.79 -27.00 6.41
N PHE A 98 14.72 -27.70 6.06
CA PHE A 98 14.40 -28.17 4.73
C PHE A 98 13.35 -27.24 4.11
N VAL A 99 13.54 -26.90 2.83
CA VAL A 99 12.58 -26.13 2.04
C VAL A 99 11.94 -27.04 1.02
N PHE A 100 10.62 -26.96 0.92
CA PHE A 100 9.79 -27.71 -0.01
C PHE A 100 9.33 -26.76 -1.10
N ASP A 101 9.42 -27.18 -2.36
CA ASP A 101 8.94 -26.40 -3.51
C ASP A 101 8.17 -27.31 -4.46
N ASN A 102 6.99 -26.85 -4.88
CA ASN A 102 6.26 -27.44 -5.98
C ASN A 102 6.05 -26.40 -7.08
N ARG A 103 6.93 -26.42 -8.08
CA ARG A 103 6.86 -25.50 -9.23
C ARG A 103 5.54 -25.60 -10.00
N GLY A 104 4.86 -26.76 -9.95
CA GLY A 104 3.51 -26.93 -10.51
C GLY A 104 2.43 -26.08 -9.83
N THR A 105 2.65 -25.72 -8.56
CA THR A 105 1.77 -24.84 -7.77
C THR A 105 2.15 -23.36 -7.91
N CYS A 106 3.37 -23.05 -8.35
CA CYS A 106 3.90 -21.69 -8.35
C CYS A 106 3.09 -20.75 -9.26
N ALA A 107 2.64 -19.62 -8.71
CA ALA A 107 1.98 -18.56 -9.48
C ALA A 107 2.98 -17.57 -10.12
N HIS A 108 4.29 -17.79 -9.96
CA HIS A 108 5.37 -16.92 -10.44
C HIS A 108 5.22 -15.45 -10.02
N SER A 109 4.92 -15.22 -8.73
CA SER A 109 4.74 -13.87 -8.19
C SER A 109 6.04 -13.16 -7.82
N ALA A 110 7.19 -13.82 -7.92
CA ALA A 110 8.52 -13.32 -7.53
C ALA A 110 8.71 -12.94 -6.04
N PHE A 111 7.71 -13.18 -5.18
CA PHE A 111 7.75 -12.83 -3.75
C PHE A 111 8.97 -13.41 -3.01
N CYS A 112 9.43 -14.60 -3.39
CA CYS A 112 10.59 -15.25 -2.78
C CYS A 112 11.92 -14.73 -3.36
N THR A 113 12.01 -14.58 -4.68
CA THR A 113 13.22 -14.12 -5.37
C THR A 113 13.52 -12.64 -5.11
N ASP A 114 12.48 -11.81 -4.96
CA ASP A 114 12.67 -10.37 -4.75
C ASP A 114 13.08 -10.05 -3.31
N ARG A 115 12.63 -10.85 -2.34
CA ARG A 115 12.85 -10.59 -0.91
C ARG A 115 13.99 -11.37 -0.28
N LEU A 116 14.34 -12.54 -0.82
CA LEU A 116 15.37 -13.41 -0.24
C LEU A 116 16.21 -14.08 -1.34
N ASN A 117 16.80 -13.25 -2.21
CA ASN A 117 17.62 -13.68 -3.34
C ASN A 117 18.90 -14.45 -2.94
N ALA A 118 19.32 -14.37 -1.67
CA ALA A 118 20.38 -15.20 -1.10
C ALA A 118 19.97 -16.68 -0.94
N VAL A 119 18.67 -16.97 -0.95
CA VAL A 119 18.10 -18.32 -0.86
C VAL A 119 17.46 -18.74 -2.17
N PHE A 120 16.73 -17.85 -2.85
CA PHE A 120 15.96 -18.17 -4.06
C PHE A 120 16.58 -17.52 -5.29
N HIS A 121 17.17 -18.33 -6.18
CA HIS A 121 18.01 -17.85 -7.28
C HIS A 121 17.29 -17.96 -8.63
N LEU A 122 16.92 -16.82 -9.22
CA LEU A 122 16.26 -16.80 -10.53
C LEU A 122 17.24 -17.21 -11.65
N GLY A 123 16.91 -18.28 -12.37
CA GLY A 123 17.68 -18.73 -13.53
C GLY A 123 18.86 -19.64 -13.21
N GLU A 124 19.02 -20.06 -11.96
CA GLU A 124 20.10 -20.94 -11.51
C GLU A 124 19.53 -22.23 -10.90
N GLU A 125 20.32 -23.31 -10.93
CA GLU A 125 20.00 -24.57 -10.26
C GLU A 125 21.16 -25.01 -9.35
N PRO A 126 20.91 -25.41 -8.09
CA PRO A 126 19.59 -25.53 -7.46
C PRO A 126 18.93 -24.16 -7.24
N PHE A 127 17.65 -24.06 -7.58
CA PHE A 127 16.85 -22.83 -7.39
C PHE A 127 16.82 -22.33 -5.94
N ILE A 128 16.94 -23.25 -4.97
CA ILE A 128 16.86 -22.95 -3.54
C ILE A 128 18.15 -23.38 -2.83
N ALA A 129 18.75 -22.43 -2.12
CA ALA A 129 19.85 -22.63 -1.18
C ALA A 129 19.39 -22.30 0.25
N PRO A 130 18.77 -23.24 0.99
CA PRO A 130 18.13 -22.95 2.29
C PRO A 130 19.07 -22.36 3.35
N SER A 131 20.37 -22.67 3.27
CA SER A 131 21.39 -22.16 4.21
C SER A 131 21.82 -20.71 3.91
N GLY A 132 21.25 -20.04 2.90
CA GLY A 132 21.61 -18.69 2.49
C GLY A 132 21.05 -17.56 3.36
N ALA A 133 20.18 -17.86 4.32
CA ALA A 133 19.59 -16.89 5.24
C ALA A 133 19.36 -17.48 6.63
N ARG A 134 18.98 -16.62 7.57
CA ARG A 134 18.54 -17.03 8.90
C ARG A 134 17.18 -17.75 8.82
N LEU A 135 16.89 -18.62 9.79
CA LEU A 135 15.67 -19.41 9.81
C LEU A 135 14.39 -18.55 9.85
N ASP A 136 14.40 -17.45 10.61
CA ASP A 136 13.30 -16.50 10.70
C ASP A 136 12.98 -15.85 9.34
N ASP A 137 14.01 -15.39 8.62
CA ASP A 137 13.86 -14.84 7.28
C ASP A 137 13.32 -15.88 6.28
N LEU A 138 13.81 -17.11 6.38
CA LEU A 138 13.37 -18.22 5.54
C LEU A 138 11.90 -18.58 5.79
N VAL A 139 11.49 -18.71 7.05
CA VAL A 139 10.10 -18.97 7.46
C VAL A 139 9.19 -17.84 6.93
N ASN A 140 9.61 -16.58 7.07
CA ASN A 140 8.87 -15.44 6.58
C ASN A 140 8.71 -15.43 5.05
N ALA A 141 9.77 -15.78 4.32
CA ALA A 141 9.72 -15.88 2.85
C ALA A 141 8.77 -17.00 2.38
N VAL A 142 8.82 -18.18 3.03
CA VAL A 142 7.92 -19.31 2.74
C VAL A 142 6.46 -18.94 3.00
N ARG A 143 6.16 -18.37 4.18
CA ARG A 143 4.81 -17.96 4.57
C ARG A 143 4.21 -16.88 3.67
N ARG A 144 5.06 -16.06 3.04
CA ARG A 144 4.65 -15.00 2.09
C ARG A 144 4.45 -15.52 0.66
N CYS A 145 4.68 -16.80 0.36
CA CYS A 145 4.44 -17.38 -0.96
C CYS A 145 2.94 -17.36 -1.31
N PRO A 146 2.43 -16.51 -2.22
CA PRO A 146 0.99 -16.33 -2.38
C PRO A 146 0.25 -17.55 -2.95
N SER A 147 0.97 -18.43 -3.64
CA SER A 147 0.39 -19.65 -4.22
C SER A 147 0.43 -20.85 -3.28
N GLY A 148 1.15 -20.75 -2.16
CA GLY A 148 1.38 -21.88 -1.27
C GLY A 148 2.24 -22.98 -1.92
N ALA A 149 3.10 -22.61 -2.86
CA ALA A 149 4.02 -23.55 -3.53
C ALA A 149 5.22 -23.91 -2.64
N LEU A 150 5.57 -23.04 -1.70
CA LEU A 150 6.68 -23.23 -0.77
C LEU A 150 6.19 -23.83 0.55
N GLY A 151 7.06 -24.62 1.18
CA GLY A 151 6.91 -25.10 2.55
C GLY A 151 8.26 -25.18 3.25
N ILE A 152 8.23 -25.35 4.57
CA ILE A 152 9.43 -25.50 5.40
C ILE A 152 9.21 -26.58 6.46
N GLY A 153 10.29 -27.23 6.88
CA GLY A 153 10.31 -28.14 8.02
C GLY A 153 11.70 -28.20 8.63
N ILE A 154 11.80 -28.49 9.92
CA ILE A 154 13.11 -28.70 10.59
C ILE A 154 13.75 -30.02 10.12
N GLY A 155 12.91 -31.01 9.78
CA GLY A 155 13.32 -32.27 9.17
C GLY A 155 12.85 -32.41 7.71
N PRO A 156 13.05 -33.58 7.09
CA PRO A 156 12.68 -33.85 5.70
C PRO A 156 11.16 -33.99 5.48
N VAL A 157 10.35 -33.54 6.43
CA VAL A 157 8.88 -33.51 6.35
C VAL A 157 8.40 -32.07 6.53
N ARG A 158 7.50 -31.63 5.65
CA ARG A 158 6.89 -30.29 5.71
C ARG A 158 6.15 -30.12 7.03
N ASP A 159 6.48 -29.05 7.76
CA ASP A 159 5.76 -28.64 8.96
C ASP A 159 4.73 -27.57 8.59
N THR A 160 3.45 -27.89 8.73
CA THR A 160 2.34 -26.96 8.43
C THR A 160 2.34 -25.74 9.35
N ASN A 161 2.73 -25.89 10.62
CA ASN A 161 2.71 -24.80 11.59
C ASN A 161 3.85 -23.79 11.33
N LEU A 162 4.98 -24.27 10.80
CA LEU A 162 6.04 -23.39 10.32
C LEU A 162 5.73 -22.80 8.94
N SER A 163 5.16 -23.58 8.03
CA SER A 163 4.93 -23.18 6.64
C SER A 163 3.78 -22.20 6.47
N ASP A 164 2.70 -22.33 7.26
CA ASP A 164 1.45 -21.62 7.05
C ASP A 164 1.19 -20.59 8.18
N ILE A 165 0.37 -19.57 7.90
CA ILE A 165 -0.09 -18.57 8.89
C ILE A 165 -1.60 -18.66 8.95
N ASN A 166 -2.19 -18.85 10.13
CA ASN A 166 -3.65 -18.86 10.26
C ASN A 166 -4.23 -17.44 10.10
N ARG A 167 -4.84 -17.14 8.95
CA ARG A 167 -5.51 -15.87 8.64
C ARG A 167 -7.02 -16.06 8.57
N PRO A 168 -7.83 -14.99 8.75
CA PRO A 168 -9.25 -15.07 8.43
C PRO A 168 -9.47 -15.31 6.92
N PRO A 169 -10.61 -15.93 6.53
CA PRO A 169 -11.02 -16.02 5.14
C PRO A 169 -11.03 -14.64 4.46
N GLN A 170 -10.40 -14.52 3.30
CA GLN A 170 -10.42 -13.30 2.48
C GLN A 170 -10.06 -13.66 1.03
N ILE A 171 -10.59 -12.87 0.08
CA ILE A 171 -10.20 -12.89 -1.33
C ILE A 171 -9.62 -11.54 -1.69
N GLU A 172 -8.32 -11.49 -1.99
CA GLU A 172 -7.64 -10.31 -2.54
C GLU A 172 -7.63 -10.40 -4.07
N ILE A 173 -8.07 -9.34 -4.74
CA ILE A 173 -7.96 -9.16 -6.19
C ILE A 173 -6.60 -8.52 -6.47
N SER A 174 -5.59 -9.33 -6.77
CA SER A 174 -4.28 -8.76 -7.09
C SER A 174 -4.31 -8.01 -8.43
N ARG A 175 -3.57 -6.89 -8.49
CA ARG A 175 -3.46 -6.03 -9.67
C ARG A 175 -3.01 -6.85 -10.87
N ASP A 176 -3.78 -6.81 -11.96
CA ASP A 176 -3.43 -7.48 -13.22
C ASP A 176 -3.14 -8.99 -13.07
N GLY A 177 -3.60 -9.62 -11.98
CA GLY A 177 -3.12 -10.91 -11.52
C GLY A 177 -4.22 -11.84 -11.01
N PRO A 178 -3.86 -12.92 -10.28
CA PRO A 178 -4.82 -13.87 -9.73
C PRO A 178 -5.70 -13.28 -8.61
N TYR A 179 -6.73 -14.03 -8.22
CA TYR A 179 -7.30 -13.89 -6.88
C TYR A 179 -6.41 -14.60 -5.88
N ARG A 180 -6.05 -13.96 -4.78
CA ARG A 180 -5.33 -14.59 -3.66
C ARG A 180 -6.33 -14.87 -2.56
N VAL A 181 -6.49 -16.13 -2.23
CA VAL A 181 -7.43 -16.58 -1.20
C VAL A 181 -6.63 -16.99 0.02
N THR A 182 -7.06 -16.55 1.21
CA THR A 182 -6.45 -16.90 2.50
C THR A 182 -7.48 -17.48 3.46
N GLY A 183 -7.04 -18.05 4.58
CA GLY A 183 -7.89 -18.48 5.68
C GLY A 183 -8.63 -19.79 5.48
N HIS A 184 -7.95 -20.80 4.94
CA HIS A 184 -8.44 -22.19 4.89
C HIS A 184 -9.77 -22.36 4.13
N VAL A 185 -9.99 -21.54 3.10
CA VAL A 185 -11.16 -21.63 2.23
C VAL A 185 -11.04 -22.85 1.32
N GLU A 186 -12.03 -23.73 1.36
CA GLU A 186 -12.04 -24.95 0.59
C GLU A 186 -12.48 -24.70 -0.85
N LEU A 187 -11.80 -25.31 -1.81
CA LEU A 187 -12.19 -25.27 -3.23
C LEU A 187 -12.95 -26.54 -3.56
N VAL A 188 -14.19 -26.40 -4.04
CA VAL A 188 -15.05 -27.51 -4.43
C VAL A 188 -15.58 -27.29 -5.85
N ASP A 189 -15.93 -28.36 -6.55
CA ASP A 189 -16.69 -28.25 -7.80
C ASP A 189 -18.19 -28.04 -7.54
N GLU A 190 -18.98 -28.09 -8.61
CA GLU A 190 -20.43 -27.86 -8.60
C GLU A 190 -21.21 -28.93 -7.82
N ASP A 191 -20.64 -30.14 -7.73
CA ASP A 191 -21.18 -31.28 -7.01
C ASP A 191 -20.68 -31.33 -5.54
N GLY A 192 -19.85 -30.37 -5.14
CA GLY A 192 -19.27 -30.27 -3.82
C GLY A 192 -18.02 -31.13 -3.60
N VAL A 193 -17.45 -31.70 -4.66
CA VAL A 193 -16.23 -32.51 -4.57
C VAL A 193 -15.00 -31.60 -4.45
N PRO A 194 -14.08 -31.85 -3.51
CA PRO A 194 -12.88 -31.04 -3.36
C PRO A 194 -12.00 -31.03 -4.61
N ILE A 195 -11.55 -29.84 -5.02
CA ILE A 195 -10.61 -29.68 -6.13
C ILE A 195 -9.21 -30.15 -5.68
N ALA A 196 -8.65 -31.10 -6.43
CA ALA A 196 -7.31 -31.61 -6.16
C ALA A 196 -6.22 -30.53 -6.29
N GLN A 197 -5.43 -30.38 -5.23
CA GLN A 197 -4.22 -29.56 -5.19
C GLN A 197 -2.98 -30.44 -5.33
N ASN A 198 -1.89 -29.84 -5.84
CA ASN A 198 -0.60 -30.51 -5.98
C ASN A 198 0.02 -30.86 -4.62
N ALA A 199 0.98 -31.79 -4.62
CA ALA A 199 1.69 -32.21 -3.41
C ALA A 199 2.36 -31.03 -2.69
N GLY A 200 2.20 -30.95 -1.37
CA GLY A 200 2.83 -29.91 -0.53
C GLY A 200 2.17 -28.52 -0.62
N ALA A 201 1.12 -28.35 -1.42
CA ALA A 201 0.40 -27.09 -1.53
C ALA A 201 -0.22 -26.67 -0.17
N SER A 202 -0.17 -25.38 0.13
CA SER A 202 -0.84 -24.84 1.32
C SER A 202 -2.35 -25.08 1.26
N ARG A 203 -2.92 -25.40 2.42
CA ARG A 203 -4.36 -25.41 2.66
C ARG A 203 -4.86 -24.10 3.22
N GLU A 204 -3.98 -23.19 3.61
CA GLU A 204 -4.35 -21.91 4.21
C GLU A 204 -4.54 -20.83 3.14
N HIS A 205 -3.69 -20.82 2.11
CA HIS A 205 -3.77 -19.85 1.03
C HIS A 205 -3.52 -20.45 -0.35
N VAL A 206 -4.09 -19.82 -1.37
CA VAL A 206 -3.99 -20.25 -2.77
C VAL A 206 -4.16 -19.09 -3.74
N SER A 207 -3.55 -19.19 -4.92
CA SER A 207 -3.73 -18.22 -6.01
C SER A 207 -4.58 -18.81 -7.13
N LEU A 208 -5.77 -18.23 -7.37
CA LEU A 208 -6.72 -18.65 -8.40
C LEU A 208 -6.59 -17.81 -9.67
N CYS A 209 -6.59 -18.48 -10.83
CA CYS A 209 -6.50 -17.84 -12.13
C CYS A 209 -7.71 -16.94 -12.39
N ARG A 210 -7.41 -15.71 -12.82
CA ARG A 210 -8.40 -14.68 -13.18
C ARG A 210 -8.38 -14.28 -14.66
N CYS A 211 -7.24 -14.50 -15.33
CA CYS A 211 -7.01 -14.08 -16.71
C CYS A 211 -7.55 -15.07 -17.78
N GLY A 212 -8.09 -16.23 -17.38
CA GLY A 212 -8.51 -17.30 -18.29
C GLY A 212 -7.38 -18.09 -18.98
N ALA A 213 -6.14 -17.62 -18.94
CA ALA A 213 -5.03 -18.20 -19.71
C ALA A 213 -4.14 -19.19 -18.92
N SER A 214 -4.40 -19.44 -17.63
CA SER A 214 -3.54 -20.33 -16.83
C SER A 214 -3.45 -21.74 -17.42
N LEU A 215 -2.27 -22.34 -17.39
CA LEU A 215 -2.06 -23.74 -17.77
C LEU A 215 -2.50 -24.73 -16.66
N ASN A 216 -2.61 -24.28 -15.41
CA ASN A 216 -2.96 -25.12 -14.25
C ASN A 216 -4.30 -24.74 -13.61
N LYS A 217 -5.34 -24.42 -14.41
CA LYS A 217 -6.66 -24.01 -13.90
C LYS A 217 -7.22 -25.04 -12.88
N PRO A 218 -7.93 -24.59 -11.83
CA PRO A 218 -8.26 -23.19 -11.51
C PRO A 218 -7.11 -22.38 -10.90
N PHE A 219 -5.95 -22.98 -10.65
CA PHE A 219 -4.80 -22.30 -10.06
C PHE A 219 -4.10 -21.38 -11.05
N CYS A 220 -3.48 -20.32 -10.56
CA CYS A 220 -2.66 -19.43 -11.37
C CYS A 220 -1.30 -20.07 -11.67
N SER A 221 -0.86 -19.96 -12.92
CA SER A 221 0.46 -20.44 -13.40
C SER A 221 1.36 -19.28 -13.89
N GLY A 222 1.04 -18.04 -13.52
CA GLY A 222 1.79 -16.86 -13.99
C GLY A 222 1.46 -16.39 -15.42
N MET A 223 0.68 -17.15 -16.20
CA MET A 223 0.33 -16.81 -17.60
C MET A 223 -0.31 -15.44 -17.81
N HIS A 224 -0.85 -14.80 -16.76
CA HIS A 224 -1.38 -13.44 -16.82
C HIS A 224 -0.34 -12.41 -17.30
N TRP A 225 0.94 -12.62 -16.99
CA TRP A 225 2.04 -11.83 -17.53
C TRP A 225 2.19 -12.01 -19.04
N SER A 226 2.19 -13.26 -19.51
CA SER A 226 2.40 -13.59 -20.93
C SER A 226 1.26 -13.12 -21.82
N VAL A 227 0.03 -13.09 -21.31
CA VAL A 227 -1.13 -12.55 -22.04
C VAL A 227 -1.41 -11.08 -21.75
N ALA A 228 -0.52 -10.40 -21.01
CA ALA A 228 -0.65 -9.00 -20.62
C ALA A 228 -2.05 -8.66 -20.07
N PHE A 229 -2.55 -9.50 -19.17
CA PHE A 229 -3.85 -9.29 -18.54
C PHE A 229 -3.85 -7.98 -17.75
N ARG A 230 -4.93 -7.19 -17.85
CA ARG A 230 -5.09 -5.90 -17.15
C ARG A 230 -6.44 -5.82 -16.47
N ASP A 231 -6.45 -5.44 -15.19
CA ASP A 231 -7.67 -5.14 -14.42
C ASP A 231 -7.40 -4.52 -13.03
N PRO A 232 -8.10 -3.43 -12.64
CA PRO A 232 -9.02 -2.59 -13.45
C PRO A 232 -8.24 -1.76 -14.47
N LEU A 233 -8.86 -1.29 -15.55
CA LEU A 233 -8.23 -0.30 -16.43
C LEU A 233 -8.30 1.07 -15.74
N PRO A 234 -7.18 1.63 -15.21
CA PRO A 234 -7.22 2.96 -14.64
C PRO A 234 -7.37 3.99 -15.76
N ASP A 235 -8.02 5.11 -15.47
CA ASP A 235 -7.96 6.28 -16.33
C ASP A 235 -6.49 6.72 -16.46
N PRO A 236 -5.88 6.67 -17.66
CA PRO A 236 -4.47 7.00 -17.84
C PRO A 236 -4.14 8.47 -17.56
N LEU A 237 -5.15 9.33 -17.48
CA LEU A 237 -5.00 10.76 -17.16
C LEU A 237 -5.17 11.06 -15.67
N ARG A 238 -5.57 10.07 -14.86
CA ARG A 238 -5.78 10.27 -13.42
C ARG A 238 -4.46 10.22 -12.66
N GLU A 239 -4.16 11.28 -11.94
CA GLU A 239 -3.08 11.29 -10.96
C GLU A 239 -3.42 10.33 -9.79
N PRO A 240 -2.54 9.37 -9.46
CA PRO A 240 -2.76 8.48 -8.33
C PRO A 240 -2.64 9.26 -7.02
N THR A 241 -3.32 8.83 -5.97
CA THR A 241 -3.05 9.32 -4.60
C THR A 241 -1.71 8.79 -4.08
N LEU A 242 -1.15 9.40 -3.04
CA LEU A 242 0.04 8.85 -2.35
C LEU A 242 -0.24 7.45 -1.79
N PHE A 243 -1.46 7.18 -1.33
CA PHE A 243 -1.90 5.88 -0.85
C PHE A 243 -1.81 4.82 -1.97
N GLU A 244 -2.35 5.12 -3.14
CA GLU A 244 -2.34 4.22 -4.29
C GLU A 244 -0.91 3.98 -4.80
N TRP A 245 -0.08 5.03 -4.79
CA TRP A 245 1.31 4.94 -5.21
C TRP A 245 2.15 4.14 -4.23
N ALA A 246 1.95 4.32 -2.93
CA ALA A 246 2.68 3.57 -1.90
C ALA A 246 2.40 2.06 -1.93
N GLY A 247 1.34 1.63 -2.62
CA GLY A 247 0.89 0.23 -2.65
C GLY A 247 -0.29 -0.06 -1.72
N GLY A 248 -1.00 0.97 -1.26
CA GLY A 248 -2.20 0.87 -0.44
C GLY A 248 -1.94 0.45 1.00
N TYR A 249 -2.98 -0.04 1.66
CA TYR A 249 -2.93 -0.43 3.07
C TYR A 249 -1.93 -1.56 3.35
N PRO A 250 -1.83 -2.63 2.52
CA PRO A 250 -0.87 -3.70 2.77
C PRO A 250 0.59 -3.22 2.83
N ALA A 251 0.99 -2.32 1.94
CA ALA A 251 2.35 -1.78 1.92
C ALA A 251 2.64 -0.89 3.14
N LEU A 252 1.69 -0.01 3.49
CA LEU A 252 1.81 0.83 4.69
C LEU A 252 1.80 -0.01 5.97
N LEU A 253 1.05 -1.10 6.02
CA LEU A 253 1.05 -2.03 7.14
C LEU A 253 2.36 -2.80 7.27
N ASP A 254 2.94 -3.28 6.17
CA ASP A 254 4.25 -3.91 6.19
C ASP A 254 5.32 -2.93 6.72
N MET A 255 5.28 -1.67 6.27
CA MET A 255 6.15 -0.60 6.76
C MET A 255 6.00 -0.35 8.27
N THR A 256 4.77 -0.15 8.76
CA THR A 256 4.57 0.11 10.20
C THR A 256 4.93 -1.11 11.05
N ARG A 257 4.69 -2.32 10.56
CA ARG A 257 5.14 -3.54 11.26
C ARG A 257 6.65 -3.60 11.36
N ILE A 258 7.40 -3.30 10.30
CA ILE A 258 8.87 -3.23 10.35
C ILE A 258 9.30 -2.20 11.39
N PHE A 259 8.73 -0.99 11.35
CA PHE A 259 9.01 0.06 12.32
C PHE A 259 8.85 -0.41 13.77
N TYR A 260 7.69 -0.96 14.12
CA TYR A 260 7.37 -1.32 15.50
C TYR A 260 7.98 -2.64 15.98
N SER A 261 8.31 -3.57 15.07
CA SER A 261 8.88 -4.87 15.45
C SER A 261 10.41 -4.91 15.43
N ARG A 262 11.04 -4.08 14.59
CA ARG A 262 12.50 -4.04 14.42
C ARG A 262 13.11 -2.82 15.10
N TYR A 263 12.71 -1.62 14.68
CA TYR A 263 13.40 -0.39 15.08
C TYR A 263 13.04 0.09 16.48
N VAL A 264 11.75 0.08 16.85
CA VAL A 264 11.29 0.57 18.15
C VAL A 264 11.86 -0.21 19.34
N PRO A 265 11.85 -1.56 19.37
CA PRO A 265 12.33 -2.32 20.53
C PRO A 265 13.85 -2.22 20.76
N GLU A 266 14.62 -1.98 19.70
CA GLU A 266 16.08 -1.89 19.74
C GLU A 266 16.58 -0.50 20.20
N ASP A 267 15.74 0.53 20.14
CA ASP A 267 16.13 1.91 20.41
C ASP A 267 15.85 2.33 21.87
N PRO A 268 16.87 2.81 22.62
CA PRO A 268 16.72 3.16 24.04
C PRO A 268 15.86 4.41 24.30
N LEU A 269 15.65 5.26 23.29
CA LEU A 269 14.83 6.49 23.42
C LEU A 269 13.39 6.26 22.99
N LEU A 270 13.15 5.42 21.99
CA LEU A 270 11.80 5.10 21.50
C LEU A 270 11.17 3.90 22.21
N GLY A 271 11.93 2.87 22.55
CA GLY A 271 11.41 1.67 23.22
C GLY A 271 10.52 1.99 24.43
N PRO A 272 10.98 2.82 25.40
CA PRO A 272 10.15 3.21 26.54
C PRO A 272 8.86 3.97 26.18
N LEU A 273 8.86 4.75 25.09
CA LEU A 273 7.69 5.52 24.66
C LEU A 273 6.54 4.61 24.18
N PHE A 274 6.89 3.43 23.64
CA PHE A 274 5.95 2.47 23.07
C PHE A 274 5.81 1.17 23.88
N ALA A 275 6.41 1.09 25.08
CA ALA A 275 6.44 -0.13 25.89
C ALA A 275 5.04 -0.70 26.22
N GLU A 276 4.04 0.18 26.36
CA GLU A 276 2.65 -0.18 26.68
C GLU A 276 1.72 -0.13 25.46
N MET A 277 2.26 -0.10 24.24
CA MET A 277 1.43 -0.02 23.04
C MET A 277 0.58 -1.29 22.87
N SER A 278 -0.63 -1.12 22.35
CA SER A 278 -1.48 -2.25 21.96
C SER A 278 -0.81 -3.07 20.84
N PRO A 279 -0.97 -4.41 20.81
CA PRO A 279 -0.43 -5.24 19.72
C PRO A 279 -0.90 -4.82 18.32
N ASP A 280 -2.08 -4.21 18.20
CA ASP A 280 -2.65 -3.72 16.94
C ASP A 280 -2.24 -2.27 16.59
N HIS A 281 -1.22 -1.72 17.28
CA HIS A 281 -0.74 -0.37 17.00
C HIS A 281 -0.20 -0.17 15.58
N PRO A 282 0.55 -1.12 14.97
CA PRO A 282 0.98 -0.99 13.57
C PRO A 282 -0.20 -0.85 12.59
N GLU A 283 -1.28 -1.59 12.79
CA GLU A 283 -2.52 -1.53 12.00
C GLU A 283 -3.21 -0.16 12.13
N ARG A 284 -3.24 0.41 13.35
CA ARG A 284 -3.80 1.74 13.59
C ARG A 284 -3.02 2.82 12.86
N VAL A 285 -1.69 2.78 12.92
CA VAL A 285 -0.85 3.79 12.23
C VAL A 285 -0.94 3.63 10.71
N ALA A 286 -0.96 2.40 10.20
CA ALA A 286 -1.16 2.16 8.77
C ALA A 286 -2.52 2.68 8.28
N ALA A 287 -3.59 2.47 9.08
CA ALA A 287 -4.91 3.01 8.76
C ALA A 287 -4.93 4.54 8.77
N TRP A 288 -4.23 5.18 9.71
CA TRP A 288 -4.08 6.64 9.78
C TRP A 288 -3.38 7.18 8.53
N LEU A 289 -2.22 6.63 8.20
CA LEU A 289 -1.45 7.02 7.01
C LEU A 289 -2.25 6.78 5.72
N SER A 290 -3.02 5.69 5.65
CA SER A 290 -3.88 5.39 4.50
C SER A 290 -4.90 6.49 4.24
N GLU A 291 -5.62 6.92 5.28
CA GLU A 291 -6.63 7.98 5.17
C GLU A 291 -6.00 9.33 4.82
N VAL A 292 -4.85 9.62 5.42
CA VAL A 292 -4.11 10.86 5.18
C VAL A 292 -3.61 10.95 3.73
N PHE A 293 -3.04 9.87 3.21
CA PHE A 293 -2.43 9.81 1.87
C PHE A 293 -3.44 9.68 0.72
N GLY A 294 -4.71 9.97 0.98
CA GLY A 294 -5.72 10.00 -0.07
C GLY A 294 -6.60 8.76 -0.13
N GLY A 295 -6.30 7.71 0.64
CA GLY A 295 -7.05 6.46 0.68
C GLY A 295 -8.40 6.56 1.41
N PRO A 296 -9.07 5.41 1.62
CA PRO A 296 -10.33 5.33 2.36
C PRO A 296 -10.20 5.75 3.82
N ARG A 297 -11.34 5.99 4.47
CA ARG A 297 -11.42 6.47 5.87
C ARG A 297 -11.19 5.36 6.91
N PHE A 298 -10.19 4.52 6.68
CA PHE A 298 -9.92 3.35 7.52
C PHE A 298 -9.72 3.72 8.99
N TYR A 299 -9.02 4.82 9.28
CA TYR A 299 -8.79 5.21 10.66
C TYR A 299 -10.04 5.81 11.30
N THR A 300 -10.71 6.71 10.60
CA THR A 300 -11.91 7.34 11.12
C THR A 300 -13.02 6.33 11.39
N GLU A 301 -13.25 5.40 10.46
CA GLU A 301 -14.30 4.39 10.60
C GLU A 301 -13.99 3.34 11.67
N ARG A 302 -12.73 2.93 11.82
CA ARG A 302 -12.34 1.86 12.76
C ARG A 302 -11.97 2.36 14.15
N TYR A 303 -11.45 3.59 14.25
CA TYR A 303 -10.81 4.09 15.47
C TYR A 303 -11.29 5.47 15.91
N GLY A 304 -12.18 6.15 15.18
CA GLY A 304 -12.80 7.40 15.63
C GLY A 304 -12.05 8.69 15.26
N GLY A 305 -11.12 8.63 14.30
CA GLY A 305 -10.62 9.81 13.60
C GLY A 305 -9.66 10.68 14.42
N TYR A 306 -9.50 11.94 13.99
CA TYR A 306 -8.53 12.89 14.56
C TYR A 306 -8.57 12.97 16.10
N ARG A 307 -9.77 13.10 16.68
CA ARG A 307 -9.95 13.23 18.13
C ARG A 307 -9.33 12.05 18.88
N ARG A 308 -9.51 10.82 18.40
CA ARG A 308 -8.88 9.64 18.99
C ARG A 308 -7.38 9.70 18.86
N MET A 309 -6.85 10.05 17.69
CA MET A 309 -5.41 10.10 17.44
C MET A 309 -4.71 11.08 18.39
N VAL A 310 -5.24 12.31 18.52
CA VAL A 310 -4.66 13.32 19.42
C VAL A 310 -4.70 12.84 20.87
N SER A 311 -5.78 12.21 21.31
CA SER A 311 -5.89 11.69 22.68
C SER A 311 -4.83 10.64 23.02
N GLN A 312 -4.20 9.99 22.03
CA GLN A 312 -3.10 9.04 22.27
C GLN A 312 -1.74 9.73 22.46
N HIS A 313 -1.63 11.02 22.10
CA HIS A 313 -0.39 11.78 22.18
C HIS A 313 -0.35 12.72 23.39
N ILE A 314 -1.51 13.18 23.89
CA ILE A 314 -1.61 14.06 25.06
C ILE A 314 -0.91 13.43 26.28
N GLY A 315 -0.08 14.23 26.97
CA GLY A 315 0.61 13.83 28.19
C GLY A 315 1.76 12.84 27.98
N LYS A 316 2.19 12.60 26.73
CA LYS A 316 3.34 11.75 26.42
C LYS A 316 4.69 12.48 26.52
N GLU A 317 4.68 13.82 26.58
CA GLU A 317 5.89 14.65 26.71
C GLU A 317 7.00 14.26 25.71
N ILE A 318 6.63 14.13 24.44
CA ILE A 318 7.53 13.67 23.38
C ILE A 318 8.65 14.69 23.19
N ARG A 319 9.90 14.26 23.35
CA ARG A 319 11.06 15.14 23.26
C ARG A 319 11.57 15.30 21.81
N PRO A 320 12.23 16.42 21.46
CA PRO A 320 12.72 16.66 20.10
C PRO A 320 13.61 15.56 19.53
N GLU A 321 14.47 14.95 20.36
CA GLU A 321 15.34 13.85 19.98
C GLU A 321 14.58 12.55 19.69
N GLN A 322 13.52 12.26 20.47
CA GLN A 322 12.65 11.11 20.22
C GLN A 322 11.90 11.30 18.90
N ARG A 323 11.38 12.52 18.66
CA ARG A 323 10.73 12.88 17.39
C ARG A 323 11.66 12.69 16.20
N ALA A 324 12.91 13.17 16.30
CA ALA A 324 13.88 13.05 15.21
C ALA A 324 14.17 11.58 14.88
N LEU A 325 14.42 10.73 15.89
CA LEU A 325 14.62 9.29 15.69
C LEU A 325 13.40 8.60 15.10
N TRP A 326 12.20 8.93 15.60
CA TRP A 326 10.95 8.39 15.06
C TRP A 326 10.82 8.68 13.56
N ALA A 327 11.07 9.92 13.14
CA ALA A 327 11.00 10.31 11.74
C ALA A 327 12.04 9.56 10.88
N THR A 328 13.28 9.43 11.37
CA THR A 328 14.35 8.69 10.68
C THR A 328 13.97 7.22 10.47
N TYR A 329 13.54 6.52 11.51
CA TYR A 329 13.20 5.10 11.41
C TYR A 329 11.93 4.85 10.60
N MET A 330 10.96 5.77 10.59
CA MET A 330 9.80 5.66 9.68
C MET A 330 10.22 5.71 8.21
N VAL A 331 11.19 6.55 7.86
CA VAL A 331 11.75 6.62 6.50
C VAL A 331 12.55 5.37 6.17
N GLN A 332 13.41 4.90 7.08
CA GLN A 332 14.15 3.63 6.89
C GLN A 332 13.21 2.43 6.75
N SER A 333 12.14 2.38 7.54
CA SER A 333 11.13 1.33 7.44
C SER A 333 10.40 1.34 6.10
N ALA A 334 10.26 2.52 5.47
CA ALA A 334 9.69 2.62 4.13
C ALA A 334 10.62 2.03 3.06
N ASP A 335 11.94 2.18 3.21
CA ASP A 335 12.92 1.51 2.36
C ASP A 335 12.92 -0.01 2.56
N ASP A 336 12.97 -0.46 3.82
CA ASP A 336 12.93 -1.89 4.17
C ASP A 336 11.65 -2.59 3.70
N ALA A 337 10.52 -1.89 3.73
CA ALA A 337 9.24 -2.39 3.23
C ALA A 337 9.14 -2.41 1.69
N GLY A 338 10.11 -1.80 0.99
CA GLY A 338 10.11 -1.69 -0.46
C GLY A 338 9.06 -0.70 -0.99
N LEU A 339 8.69 0.33 -0.22
CA LEU A 339 7.88 1.42 -0.75
C LEU A 339 8.62 2.14 -1.90
N PRO A 340 7.91 2.79 -2.84
CA PRO A 340 8.53 3.47 -3.97
C PRO A 340 9.62 4.45 -3.54
N SER A 341 10.73 4.45 -4.26
CA SER A 341 11.91 5.28 -3.98
C SER A 341 12.08 6.45 -4.95
N ASP A 342 11.07 6.74 -5.78
CA ASP A 342 11.09 7.88 -6.68
C ASP A 342 11.15 9.21 -5.89
N PRO A 343 11.90 10.23 -6.39
CA PRO A 343 12.08 11.49 -5.67
C PRO A 343 10.77 12.18 -5.30
N GLU A 344 9.77 12.14 -6.18
CA GLU A 344 8.47 12.76 -6.02
C GLU A 344 7.71 12.17 -4.82
N PHE A 345 7.57 10.85 -4.77
CA PHE A 345 6.92 10.17 -3.64
C PHE A 345 7.72 10.35 -2.35
N ARG A 346 9.04 10.18 -2.41
CA ARG A 346 9.89 10.28 -1.21
C ARG A 346 9.85 11.68 -0.61
N ALA A 347 9.88 12.73 -1.43
CA ALA A 347 9.74 14.11 -0.95
C ALA A 347 8.40 14.33 -0.23
N ALA A 348 7.29 13.90 -0.84
CA ALA A 348 5.95 14.06 -0.26
C ALA A 348 5.77 13.26 1.04
N PHE A 349 6.26 12.02 1.07
CA PHE A 349 6.21 11.14 2.24
C PHE A 349 7.03 11.70 3.41
N VAL A 350 8.30 12.04 3.17
CA VAL A 350 9.21 12.57 4.21
C VAL A 350 8.67 13.90 4.76
N ALA A 351 8.16 14.77 3.89
CA ALA A 351 7.56 16.04 4.31
C ALA A 351 6.38 15.83 5.27
N TYR A 352 5.52 14.84 5.01
CA TYR A 352 4.42 14.52 5.92
C TYR A 352 4.91 13.97 7.27
N ILE A 353 5.84 13.01 7.26
CA ILE A 353 6.40 12.42 8.50
C ILE A 353 7.05 13.51 9.35
N GLU A 354 7.85 14.39 8.75
CA GLU A 354 8.48 15.51 9.45
C GLU A 354 7.43 16.48 10.00
N TRP A 355 6.46 16.89 9.17
CA TRP A 355 5.38 17.79 9.58
C TRP A 355 4.56 17.19 10.74
N GLY A 356 4.04 15.98 10.58
CA GLY A 356 3.20 15.31 11.57
C GLY A 356 3.92 15.03 12.89
N SER A 357 5.21 14.67 12.84
CA SER A 357 6.00 14.42 14.06
C SER A 357 6.18 15.69 14.91
N ARG A 358 6.31 16.88 14.30
CA ARG A 358 6.35 18.15 15.04
C ARG A 358 5.02 18.45 15.74
N ILE A 359 3.90 18.15 15.08
CA ILE A 359 2.57 18.28 15.67
C ILE A 359 2.42 17.35 16.88
N ALA A 360 2.94 16.13 16.79
CA ALA A 360 2.91 15.19 17.90
C ALA A 360 3.65 15.73 19.13
N VAL A 361 4.79 16.39 18.94
CA VAL A 361 5.52 17.08 20.02
C VAL A 361 4.63 18.16 20.65
N GLU A 362 4.09 19.08 19.85
CA GLU A 362 3.21 20.16 20.35
C GLU A 362 2.01 19.61 21.13
N ASN A 363 1.33 18.58 20.61
CA ASN A 363 0.14 18.00 21.23
C ASN A 363 0.45 17.18 22.49
N SER A 364 1.71 16.77 22.69
CA SER A 364 2.11 15.92 23.81
C SER A 364 2.48 16.67 25.08
N GLY A 365 2.65 17.99 24.98
CA GLY A 365 3.05 18.84 26.10
C GLY A 365 2.02 18.86 27.23
N PRO A 366 2.44 19.13 28.48
CA PRO A 366 1.57 19.09 29.66
C PRO A 366 0.47 20.16 29.66
N SER A 367 0.70 21.27 28.94
CA SER A 367 -0.25 22.39 28.80
C SER A 367 -0.91 22.45 27.42
N ALA A 368 -0.75 21.43 26.59
CA ALA A 368 -1.25 21.45 25.22
C ALA A 368 -2.79 21.46 25.19
N THR A 369 -3.37 22.39 24.43
CA THR A 369 -4.83 22.50 24.21
C THR A 369 -5.17 22.28 22.74
N PRO A 370 -4.91 21.08 22.19
CA PRO A 370 -5.16 20.82 20.77
C PRO A 370 -6.65 20.99 20.43
N PRO A 371 -6.98 21.52 19.23
CA PRO A 371 -8.36 21.67 18.80
C PRO A 371 -9.12 20.34 18.89
N PRO A 372 -10.28 20.28 19.58
CA PRO A 372 -10.91 19.00 19.92
C PRO A 372 -11.51 18.27 18.71
N ASN A 373 -11.89 19.01 17.66
CA ASN A 373 -12.55 18.48 16.46
C ASN A 373 -11.93 19.08 15.19
N MET A 374 -11.00 18.35 14.58
CA MET A 374 -10.48 18.66 13.24
C MET A 374 -10.70 17.44 12.33
N PRO A 375 -10.82 17.62 11.01
CA PRO A 375 -10.79 16.50 10.08
C PRO A 375 -9.41 15.82 10.09
N VAL A 376 -9.37 14.54 9.71
CA VAL A 376 -8.09 13.89 9.40
C VAL A 376 -7.42 14.66 8.25
N PRO A 377 -6.14 15.04 8.37
CA PRO A 377 -5.44 15.76 7.32
C PRO A 377 -5.46 14.99 6.00
N ARG A 378 -5.58 15.70 4.87
CA ARG A 378 -5.40 15.11 3.53
C ARG A 378 -4.09 15.64 2.96
N TRP A 379 -3.17 14.72 2.66
CA TRP A 379 -1.84 15.03 2.14
C TRP A 379 -1.73 14.62 0.67
N TRP A 380 -1.16 15.50 -0.16
CA TRP A 380 -1.03 15.30 -1.61
C TRP A 380 0.43 15.46 -2.05
N TRP A 381 0.73 15.13 -3.32
CA TRP A 381 2.07 15.18 -3.92
C TRP A 381 2.78 16.52 -3.75
N VAL A 382 2.03 17.62 -3.90
CA VAL A 382 2.50 18.96 -3.61
C VAL A 382 2.07 19.29 -2.19
N CYS A 383 3.01 19.75 -1.37
CA CYS A 383 2.77 20.17 0.00
C CYS A 383 1.71 21.29 0.05
N ASN A 384 0.44 20.92 0.26
CA ASN A 384 -0.64 21.87 0.55
C ASN A 384 -0.64 22.34 2.02
N ALA A 385 0.40 22.02 2.80
CA ALA A 385 0.63 22.57 4.13
C ALA A 385 1.16 24.01 4.01
N THR A 386 0.27 24.93 3.67
CA THR A 386 0.56 26.37 3.69
C THR A 386 0.67 26.87 5.14
N PRO A 387 1.46 27.92 5.41
CA PRO A 387 1.48 28.55 6.73
C PRO A 387 0.06 28.88 7.21
N GLY A 388 -0.29 28.45 8.42
CA GLY A 388 -1.63 28.65 8.99
C GLY A 388 -2.69 27.61 8.61
N ALA A 389 -2.36 26.58 7.81
CA ALA A 389 -3.31 25.51 7.45
C ALA A 389 -3.90 24.73 8.63
N ARG A 390 -3.33 24.87 9.84
CA ARG A 390 -3.94 24.43 11.11
C ARG A 390 -3.67 25.44 12.23
N PRO A 391 -4.59 25.60 13.19
CA PRO A 391 -4.30 26.30 14.45
C PRO A 391 -3.21 25.58 15.25
N SER A 392 -2.31 26.35 15.86
CA SER A 392 -1.26 25.83 16.75
C SER A 392 -1.87 25.36 18.08
N ALA A 393 -1.36 24.26 18.64
CA ALA A 393 -1.82 23.73 19.94
C ALA A 393 -1.21 24.48 21.14
N VAL A 394 -0.25 25.40 20.87
CA VAL A 394 0.47 26.20 21.87
C VAL A 394 0.29 27.70 21.65
N ALA A 395 -0.65 28.13 20.79
CA ALA A 395 -0.93 29.55 20.60
C ALA A 395 -1.67 30.11 21.82
N ASP A 396 -1.20 31.24 22.34
CA ASP A 396 -1.93 32.03 23.34
C ASP A 396 -3.20 32.63 22.69
N ASP A 397 -4.30 32.69 23.44
CA ASP A 397 -5.61 33.26 23.04
C ASP A 397 -5.52 34.71 22.49
N THR A 398 -4.39 35.39 22.65
CA THR A 398 -4.11 36.72 22.11
C THR A 398 -3.89 36.76 20.60
N GLN A 399 -3.65 35.64 19.93
CA GLN A 399 -3.48 35.63 18.46
C GLN A 399 -4.80 35.55 17.67
N MET A 400 -5.93 35.24 18.31
CA MET A 400 -7.25 35.29 17.63
C MET A 400 -7.85 36.71 17.57
N THR A 401 -7.26 37.71 18.22
CA THR A 401 -7.79 39.09 18.25
C THR A 401 -7.12 40.07 17.27
N SER A 402 -6.19 39.63 16.42
CA SER A 402 -5.49 40.54 15.48
C SER A 402 -6.03 40.53 14.05
N ASP A 403 -7.26 40.05 13.83
CA ASP A 403 -7.94 40.12 12.51
C ASP A 403 -8.67 41.46 12.29
N ALA A 404 -8.19 42.53 12.94
CA ALA A 404 -8.47 43.88 12.47
C ALA A 404 -7.49 44.15 11.32
N GLY A 405 -7.89 43.85 10.09
CA GLY A 405 -7.21 44.37 8.91
C GLY A 405 -6.95 45.87 9.05
N PRO A 406 -5.82 46.40 8.54
CA PRO A 406 -5.49 47.81 8.70
C PRO A 406 -6.68 48.65 8.22
N ALA A 407 -7.12 49.60 9.06
CA ALA A 407 -8.23 50.48 8.72
C ALA A 407 -7.93 51.17 7.39
N LEU A 408 -8.77 50.93 6.38
CA LEU A 408 -8.62 51.57 5.09
C LEU A 408 -8.88 53.08 5.25
N PRO A 409 -8.02 53.95 4.71
CA PRO A 409 -8.21 55.40 4.78
C PRO A 409 -9.53 55.80 4.10
N GLY A 410 -10.17 56.83 4.64
CA GLY A 410 -11.47 57.30 4.15
C GLY A 410 -11.39 57.93 2.75
N PRO A 411 -12.52 58.10 2.05
CA PRO A 411 -12.53 58.72 0.72
C PRO A 411 -11.96 60.15 0.78
N GLY A 412 -10.79 60.36 0.15
CA GLY A 412 -10.10 61.66 0.09
C GLY A 412 -8.96 61.85 1.11
N GLU A 413 -8.66 60.84 1.92
CA GLU A 413 -7.56 60.89 2.89
C GLU A 413 -6.22 60.55 2.20
N ALA A 414 -5.26 61.47 2.27
CA ALA A 414 -3.92 61.28 1.71
C ALA A 414 -3.09 60.37 2.63
N VAL A 415 -2.69 59.20 2.12
CA VAL A 415 -1.89 58.22 2.85
C VAL A 415 -0.43 58.65 2.86
N ALA A 416 0.16 58.83 4.05
CA ALA A 416 1.58 59.17 4.17
C ALA A 416 2.48 57.96 3.86
N PHE A 417 3.67 58.20 3.30
CA PHE A 417 4.61 57.14 2.91
C PHE A 417 4.98 56.22 4.09
N GLU A 418 5.09 56.75 5.31
CA GLU A 418 5.36 55.96 6.52
C GLU A 418 4.23 54.98 6.88
N GLN A 419 2.99 55.24 6.47
CA GLN A 419 1.85 54.34 6.71
C GLN A 419 1.78 53.18 5.70
N HIS A 420 2.57 53.22 4.63
CA HIS A 420 2.64 52.15 3.64
C HIS A 420 3.70 51.07 3.98
N ILE A 421 4.66 51.39 4.85
CA ILE A 421 5.67 50.42 5.29
C ILE A 421 5.11 49.66 6.49
N CYS A 422 4.64 48.44 6.21
CA CYS A 422 4.39 47.44 7.23
C CYS A 422 5.65 47.31 8.12
N SER A 423 5.56 47.72 9.39
CA SER A 423 6.62 47.61 10.38
C SER A 423 6.80 46.16 10.85
N GLY A 424 7.05 45.24 9.91
CA GLY A 424 7.62 43.93 10.19
C GLY A 424 9.13 44.08 10.30
N ARG A 425 9.68 43.96 11.52
CA ARG A 425 11.13 43.90 11.75
C ARG A 425 11.77 42.83 10.86
N TRP A 426 12.44 43.26 9.81
CA TRP A 426 13.49 42.49 9.14
C TRP A 426 14.82 43.14 9.47
N THR A 427 15.51 42.63 10.49
CA THR A 427 16.93 42.95 10.72
C THR A 427 17.78 42.26 9.65
N ALA A 428 17.78 42.80 8.43
CA ALA A 428 18.77 42.47 7.43
C ALA A 428 20.05 43.26 7.74
N THR A 429 21.00 42.60 8.39
CA THR A 429 22.36 43.12 8.58
C THR A 429 23.23 42.66 7.41
N ARG A 430 23.87 43.64 6.73
CA ARG A 430 24.96 43.53 5.72
C ARG A 430 24.53 43.05 4.33
N CYS A 431 24.97 43.58 3.19
CA CYS A 431 25.83 44.68 2.74
C CYS A 431 25.46 44.78 1.24
N CYS A 432 25.13 45.93 0.65
CA CYS A 432 26.07 46.94 0.15
C CYS A 432 25.27 48.20 -0.25
N SER A 433 25.79 49.36 0.12
CA SER A 433 25.31 50.68 -0.30
C SER A 433 25.98 51.13 -1.63
N PRO A 434 25.47 52.20 -2.28
CA PRO A 434 25.48 52.36 -3.74
C PRO A 434 26.63 53.23 -4.25
N SER A 435 26.92 53.16 -5.54
CA SER A 435 27.61 54.23 -6.25
C SER A 435 26.72 54.81 -7.35
N THR A 436 26.18 55.98 -7.08
CA THR A 436 25.67 56.92 -8.07
C THR A 436 26.83 57.48 -8.91
N SER A 437 26.68 57.46 -10.23
CA SER A 437 27.25 58.51 -11.08
C SER A 437 26.44 58.61 -12.36
N GLY A 438 25.64 59.67 -12.47
CA GLY A 438 24.91 59.98 -13.69
C GLY A 438 25.79 60.61 -14.76
N ARG A 439 25.33 60.60 -16.01
CA ARG A 439 25.45 61.73 -16.93
C ARG A 439 24.47 61.62 -18.10
N LYS A 440 23.82 62.76 -18.38
CA LYS A 440 22.97 63.09 -19.54
C LYS A 440 23.78 63.03 -20.85
N THR A 441 23.13 62.72 -21.99
CA THR A 441 22.92 63.65 -23.14
C THR A 441 22.20 62.98 -24.34
N THR A 442 21.14 63.68 -24.77
CA THR A 442 20.46 63.83 -26.08
C THR A 442 21.11 63.33 -27.37
N SER A 443 20.30 62.78 -28.32
CA SER A 443 19.98 63.40 -29.63
C SER A 443 19.07 62.54 -30.54
N SER A 444 17.90 63.10 -30.87
CA SER A 444 17.16 63.17 -32.16
C SER A 444 17.27 62.09 -33.27
N GLY A 445 16.09 61.69 -33.78
CA GLY A 445 15.89 61.12 -35.13
C GLY A 445 14.43 60.74 -35.40
N THR A 446 13.70 61.60 -36.13
CA THR A 446 12.27 61.51 -36.49
C THR A 446 12.08 60.86 -37.88
N ILE A 447 10.99 60.11 -38.13
CA ILE A 447 9.97 60.35 -39.21
C ILE A 447 9.10 59.10 -39.53
N ALA A 448 7.76 59.34 -39.48
CA ALA A 448 6.57 58.77 -40.17
C ALA A 448 6.33 57.23 -40.17
N GLY A 449 5.18 56.69 -39.71
CA GLY A 449 3.78 56.84 -40.17
C GLY A 449 3.38 55.49 -40.81
N SER A 450 2.29 54.75 -40.56
CA SER A 450 0.87 55.01 -40.26
C SER A 450 0.18 53.71 -39.78
N TRP A 451 -0.95 53.86 -39.06
CA TRP A 451 -1.87 52.88 -38.44
C TRP A 451 -2.69 52.01 -39.46
N PRO A 452 -3.59 51.05 -39.08
CA PRO A 452 -3.70 50.16 -37.90
C PRO A 452 -4.19 48.70 -38.19
N ALA A 453 -4.36 47.93 -37.10
CA ALA A 453 -5.45 46.98 -36.83
C ALA A 453 -5.26 45.46 -37.05
N SER A 454 -5.78 44.75 -36.04
CA SER A 454 -6.38 43.40 -36.04
C SER A 454 -5.48 42.16 -35.90
N ARG A 455 -5.92 41.30 -34.97
CA ARG A 455 -5.43 39.97 -34.55
C ARG A 455 -5.12 39.03 -35.72
N PRO A 456 -4.32 37.97 -35.49
CA PRO A 456 -4.95 36.65 -35.37
C PRO A 456 -4.27 35.68 -34.37
N ALA A 457 -5.06 34.70 -33.90
CA ALA A 457 -4.61 33.38 -33.43
C ALA A 457 -4.63 32.39 -34.62
N PRO A 458 -4.42 31.08 -34.41
CA PRO A 458 -3.22 30.34 -33.99
C PRO A 458 -2.66 29.50 -35.17
N CYS A 459 -1.43 28.99 -35.07
CA CYS A 459 -0.87 28.04 -36.04
C CYS A 459 -0.74 26.63 -35.46
N LEU A 460 -1.19 25.66 -36.25
CA LEU A 460 -1.15 24.22 -36.02
C LEU A 460 -0.22 23.58 -37.08
N ALA A 461 0.42 22.47 -36.69
CA ALA A 461 1.07 21.43 -37.51
C ALA A 461 2.52 21.75 -37.98
N THR A 462 3.49 20.83 -38.05
CA THR A 462 3.49 19.37 -38.24
C THR A 462 4.79 18.71 -37.71
N ALA A 463 4.74 17.39 -37.55
CA ALA A 463 5.78 16.45 -37.12
C ALA A 463 6.90 16.18 -38.13
N HIS A 464 8.07 15.73 -37.65
CA HIS A 464 8.81 14.51 -38.08
C HIS A 464 10.13 14.33 -37.29
N GLY A 465 10.45 13.12 -36.83
CA GLY A 465 11.83 12.74 -36.46
C GLY A 465 12.03 11.67 -35.36
N ARG A 466 12.06 10.39 -35.74
CA ARG A 466 12.77 9.24 -35.11
C ARG A 466 13.06 8.21 -36.24
N PRO A 467 13.98 7.21 -36.16
CA PRO A 467 14.50 6.54 -34.95
C PRO A 467 15.98 6.02 -34.99
N SER A 468 16.49 5.48 -33.87
CA SER A 468 17.42 4.31 -33.72
C SER A 468 17.98 4.24 -32.27
N ALA A 469 18.34 3.13 -31.63
CA ALA A 469 18.10 1.69 -31.77
C ALA A 469 18.53 1.00 -30.43
N TRP A 470 17.79 0.00 -29.96
CA TRP A 470 18.16 -0.88 -28.83
C TRP A 470 18.86 -2.15 -29.36
N ARG A 471 19.96 -2.56 -28.72
CA ARG A 471 20.80 -3.69 -29.12
C ARG A 471 20.41 -4.95 -28.35
N CYS A 472 20.17 -6.04 -29.07
CA CYS A 472 19.89 -7.38 -28.58
C CYS A 472 21.17 -8.23 -28.69
N SER A 473 21.62 -8.90 -27.62
CA SER A 473 22.77 -9.80 -27.63
C SER A 473 22.33 -11.26 -27.67
N ARG A 474 22.48 -11.90 -28.84
CA ARG A 474 22.62 -13.35 -28.99
C ARG A 474 24.06 -13.63 -29.39
N GLY A 475 24.76 -14.47 -28.62
CA GLY A 475 26.11 -14.92 -28.92
C GLY A 475 26.21 -16.43 -28.79
N GLY A 476 26.01 -17.14 -29.90
CA GLY A 476 26.45 -18.52 -30.10
C GLY A 476 27.45 -18.54 -31.24
N ARG A 477 28.61 -19.16 -31.04
CA ARG A 477 29.51 -19.59 -32.12
C ARG A 477 29.93 -21.04 -31.86
N ARG A 478 29.66 -21.88 -32.86
CA ARG A 478 30.40 -23.12 -33.10
C ARG A 478 31.72 -22.78 -33.79
N ARG A 479 32.78 -23.46 -33.39
CA ARG A 479 33.66 -24.19 -34.31
C ARG A 479 33.66 -25.64 -33.87
#